data_AF-A0A1V5VZ52-F1
#
_entry.id   AF-A0A1V5VZ52-F1
#
_cell.length_a   1.000
_cell.length_b   1.000
_cell.length_c   1.000
_cell.angle_alpha   90.00
_cell.angle_beta   90.00
_cell.angle_gamma   90.00
#
_symmetry.space_group_name_H-M   'P 1'
#
loop_
_entity.id
_entity.type
_entity.pdbx_description
1 polymer ?
#
loop_
_entity_poly.entity_id
_entity_poly.type
_entity_poly.pdbx_seq_one_letter_code
_entity_poly.pdbx_strand_id
1 'polypeptide(L)'
;MKKILYIASFLLVLLSLNSCVHFLPMTLNSADDNDPYFAINNEVNTDYLEKFTATDIFTDDIRNTWGTEKDACREFVVVDSVKKAGASSLLMTWDKSKKGCDWIGVGWAWNNWQVVDMSSIIDTWAVRFWIRTKQGTLPKVPLILSFIDDANKTTEYVSVSEKFYKGSGIDETWKEVIIPLSYFRFIPKGVNVASVSQLIVTFEGTGSVYFDEFQLINMSSKTDASGSKKESAFTATEVFNETAQNIWGIEKNTCRDFSLVTDVKKSGNSSLFLSWNTAKSGCAIISTGFAWNNWQVVNMTEVIDSYALRFWIRTKEGSLPTIPLYISLQDDGSISSKSIGITNAYYKGESIDTNWKEVIIPLSHFRCKEEGLNLFEISQLIMTFEGTSAVYVDDISFIPYQSKK
;
A
#
# COMPACT_ATOMS: atom_id res chain seq x y z
N MET A 1 50.31 72.55 -1.79
CA MET A 1 49.96 73.38 -0.61
C MET A 1 48.45 73.35 -0.41
N LYS A 2 48.01 73.02 0.82
CA LYS A 2 46.68 73.22 1.46
C LYS A 2 45.46 72.57 0.76
N LYS A 3 44.89 71.46 1.27
CA LYS A 3 44.02 71.22 2.46
C LYS A 3 42.60 71.84 2.38
N ILE A 4 41.61 70.96 2.63
CA ILE A 4 40.25 71.18 3.18
C ILE A 4 39.18 71.46 2.08
N LEU A 5 38.06 70.73 1.91
CA LEU A 5 37.08 70.28 2.90
C LEU A 5 36.23 69.11 2.33
N TYR A 6 36.19 67.96 3.03
CA TYR A 6 35.25 66.85 2.83
C TYR A 6 34.01 67.08 3.70
N ILE A 7 32.94 67.70 3.19
CA ILE A 7 31.62 67.73 3.87
C ILE A 7 30.52 67.84 2.80
N ALA A 8 30.03 66.72 2.25
CA ALA A 8 28.71 66.65 1.57
C ALA A 8 28.29 65.22 1.12
N SER A 9 28.70 64.15 1.80
CA SER A 9 28.15 62.81 1.48
C SER A 9 27.93 61.86 2.65
N PHE A 10 28.06 62.36 3.89
CA PHE A 10 27.74 61.58 5.08
C PHE A 10 26.36 61.86 5.69
N LEU A 11 25.54 62.69 5.02
CA LEU A 11 24.18 63.02 5.49
C LEU A 11 23.04 62.33 4.73
N LEU A 12 23.34 61.46 3.74
CA LEU A 12 22.31 60.73 2.99
C LEU A 12 22.24 59.22 3.30
N VAL A 13 23.09 58.71 4.19
CA VAL A 13 23.12 57.28 4.57
C VAL A 13 22.51 57.04 5.97
N LEU A 14 22.14 58.10 6.69
CA LEU A 14 21.56 58.01 8.04
C LEU A 14 20.03 58.23 8.08
N LEU A 15 19.36 58.32 6.93
CA LEU A 15 17.91 58.54 6.84
C LEU A 15 17.10 57.36 6.27
N SER A 16 17.72 56.18 6.06
CA SER A 16 17.02 54.99 5.55
C SER A 16 16.86 53.85 6.57
N LEU A 17 17.14 54.07 7.86
CA LEU A 17 16.98 53.05 8.92
C LEU A 17 15.76 53.26 9.83
N ASN A 18 14.79 54.07 9.43
CA ASN A 18 13.52 54.27 10.16
C ASN A 18 12.29 53.79 9.37
N SER A 19 12.41 52.71 8.61
CA SER A 19 11.24 51.85 8.39
C SER A 19 11.16 50.90 9.56
N CYS A 20 10.33 51.22 10.56
CA CYS A 20 9.82 50.22 11.49
C CYS A 20 9.14 49.12 10.66
N VAL A 21 9.89 48.08 10.30
CA VAL A 21 9.28 46.79 10.00
C VAL A 21 8.79 46.30 11.36
N HIS A 22 7.54 46.62 11.67
CA HIS A 22 6.81 45.85 12.67
C HIS A 22 6.72 44.45 12.09
N PHE A 23 7.66 43.59 12.48
CA PHE A 23 7.35 42.18 12.61
C PHE A 23 6.24 42.14 13.65
N LEU A 24 4.99 42.19 13.20
CA LEU A 24 3.93 41.58 13.97
C LEU A 24 4.43 40.15 14.18
N PRO A 25 4.61 39.67 15.42
CA PRO A 25 4.67 38.24 15.60
C PRO A 25 3.39 37.73 14.95
N MET A 26 3.53 37.06 13.81
CA MET A 26 2.46 36.22 13.33
C MET A 26 2.38 35.16 14.40
N THR A 27 1.43 35.32 15.32
CA THR A 27 0.92 34.17 16.04
C THR A 27 0.65 33.15 14.96
N LEU A 28 1.34 32.00 14.97
CA LEU A 28 0.76 30.80 14.38
C LEU A 28 -0.66 30.83 14.93
N ASN A 29 -1.65 31.09 14.06
CA ASN A 29 -3.02 31.28 14.49
C ASN A 29 -3.29 30.14 15.44
N SER A 30 -3.58 30.51 16.69
CA SER A 30 -4.20 29.63 17.66
C SER A 30 -5.23 28.84 16.88
N ALA A 31 -5.11 27.51 16.92
CA ALA A 31 -6.19 26.65 16.48
C ALA A 31 -7.47 27.30 17.00
N ASP A 32 -8.35 27.70 16.09
CA ASP A 32 -9.66 28.14 16.52
C ASP A 32 -10.23 26.92 17.24
N ASP A 33 -10.32 27.03 18.56
CA ASP A 33 -10.54 25.98 19.58
C ASP A 33 -11.95 25.37 19.49
N ASN A 34 -12.46 25.20 18.27
CA ASN A 34 -13.79 24.69 17.97
C ASN A 34 -13.71 23.40 17.16
N ASP A 35 -12.68 22.60 17.39
CA ASP A 35 -12.82 21.16 17.24
C ASP A 35 -13.28 20.58 18.59
N PRO A 36 -14.52 20.08 18.71
CA PRO A 36 -15.02 19.48 19.95
C PRO A 36 -14.21 18.25 20.40
N TYR A 37 -13.23 17.78 19.62
CA TYR A 37 -12.62 16.50 19.83
C TYR A 37 -11.34 16.45 20.68
N PHE A 38 -10.66 17.56 21.04
CA PHE A 38 -9.45 17.43 21.88
C PHE A 38 -8.96 18.59 22.76
N ALA A 39 -9.43 19.83 22.62
CA ALA A 39 -8.84 20.91 23.39
C ALA A 39 -9.62 21.22 24.69
N ILE A 40 -9.46 20.38 25.72
CA ILE A 40 -9.45 20.87 27.10
C ILE A 40 -8.19 20.31 27.78
N ASN A 41 -7.18 21.17 27.96
CA ASN A 41 -6.00 20.98 28.85
C ASN A 41 -4.77 20.17 28.38
N ASN A 42 -4.34 20.21 27.11
CA ASN A 42 -3.01 19.71 26.69
C ASN A 42 -2.69 18.23 27.07
N GLU A 43 -3.69 17.39 27.35
CA GLU A 43 -3.50 15.96 27.61
C GLU A 43 -3.82 15.14 26.36
N VAL A 44 -2.95 14.17 26.04
CA VAL A 44 -3.16 13.23 24.93
C VAL A 44 -4.36 12.33 25.26
N ASN A 45 -5.45 12.44 24.51
CA ASN A 45 -6.60 11.54 24.70
C ASN A 45 -6.27 10.14 24.14
N THR A 46 -6.20 9.19 25.07
CA THR A 46 -5.79 7.80 24.83
C THR A 46 -6.79 6.99 24.00
N ASP A 47 -8.07 7.40 23.92
CA ASP A 47 -9.07 6.71 23.09
C ASP A 47 -8.67 6.71 21.60
N TYR A 48 -7.92 7.72 21.14
CA TYR A 48 -7.47 7.81 19.75
C TYR A 48 -6.33 6.86 19.41
N LEU A 49 -5.51 6.49 20.41
CA LEU A 49 -4.46 5.50 20.27
C LEU A 49 -5.04 4.07 20.32
N GLU A 50 -6.04 3.85 21.17
CA GLU A 50 -6.61 2.50 21.36
C GLU A 50 -7.69 2.12 20.32
N LYS A 51 -8.40 3.10 19.73
CA LYS A 51 -9.55 2.82 18.84
C LYS A 51 -9.48 3.42 17.44
N PHE A 52 -8.41 4.12 17.07
CA PHE A 52 -8.28 4.90 15.83
C PHE A 52 -9.57 5.64 15.45
N THR A 53 -9.67 6.88 15.90
CA THR A 53 -10.93 7.65 15.89
C THR A 53 -10.88 8.85 14.91
N ALA A 54 -9.68 9.25 14.47
CA ALA A 54 -9.47 10.34 13.51
C ALA A 54 -9.68 9.87 12.07
N THR A 55 -10.95 9.68 11.69
CA THR A 55 -11.32 9.09 10.38
C THR A 55 -11.70 10.12 9.33
N ASP A 56 -12.23 11.28 9.71
CA ASP A 56 -12.69 12.30 8.76
C ASP A 56 -11.56 13.28 8.42
N ILE A 57 -11.31 13.49 7.13
CA ILE A 57 -10.28 14.41 6.61
C ILE A 57 -10.94 15.67 6.01
N PHE A 58 -12.00 15.48 5.22
CA PHE A 58 -12.85 16.56 4.71
C PHE A 58 -14.29 16.06 4.58
N THR A 59 -15.24 16.84 5.08
CA THR A 59 -16.68 16.61 4.91
C THR A 59 -17.33 17.85 4.31
N ASP A 60 -17.46 18.93 5.11
CA ASP A 60 -18.18 20.14 4.67
C ASP A 60 -17.31 21.41 4.65
N ASP A 61 -16.13 21.38 5.28
CA ASP A 61 -15.32 22.57 5.52
C ASP A 61 -13.81 22.27 5.47
N ILE A 62 -13.01 23.26 5.08
CA ILE A 62 -11.54 23.15 5.03
C ILE A 62 -10.99 23.50 6.41
N ARG A 63 -10.37 22.52 7.08
CA ARG A 63 -9.80 22.70 8.42
C ARG A 63 -8.40 22.11 8.49
N ASN A 64 -7.53 22.74 9.26
CA ASN A 64 -6.18 22.25 9.54
C ASN A 64 -5.39 21.91 8.26
N THR A 65 -5.47 22.80 7.26
CA THR A 65 -4.81 22.63 5.97
C THR A 65 -3.76 23.68 5.71
N TRP A 66 -2.83 23.37 4.81
CA TRP A 66 -2.00 24.37 4.12
C TRP A 66 -2.06 24.14 2.60
N GLY A 67 -1.77 25.17 1.82
CA GLY A 67 -1.79 25.09 0.37
C GLY A 67 -3.19 25.22 -0.24
N THR A 68 -4.14 25.80 0.49
CA THR A 68 -5.51 26.07 0.03
C THR A 68 -5.72 27.51 -0.43
N GLU A 69 -4.73 28.37 -0.20
CA GLU A 69 -4.75 29.75 -0.66
C GLU A 69 -4.81 29.86 -2.18
N LYS A 70 -5.63 30.81 -2.65
CA LYS A 70 -5.76 31.13 -4.07
C LYS A 70 -4.48 31.79 -4.58
N ASP A 71 -3.98 31.30 -5.71
CA ASP A 71 -2.85 31.88 -6.41
C ASP A 71 -3.01 31.74 -7.94
N ALA A 72 -1.93 31.95 -8.71
CA ALA A 72 -1.96 31.83 -10.16
C ALA A 72 -2.16 30.38 -10.64
N CYS A 73 -1.75 29.40 -9.83
CA CYS A 73 -1.73 27.98 -10.11
C CYS A 73 -3.03 27.28 -9.69
N ARG A 74 -3.71 27.76 -8.63
CA ARG A 74 -4.87 27.09 -8.03
C ARG A 74 -5.93 28.01 -7.43
N GLU A 75 -7.14 27.47 -7.32
CA GLU A 75 -8.25 28.03 -6.55
C GLU A 75 -9.08 26.86 -5.96
N PHE A 76 -9.08 26.74 -4.64
CA PHE A 76 -9.79 25.71 -3.88
C PHE A 76 -10.85 26.39 -3.00
N VAL A 77 -12.13 26.03 -3.20
CA VAL A 77 -13.26 26.74 -2.59
C VAL A 77 -14.34 25.75 -2.15
N VAL A 78 -14.82 25.91 -0.92
CA VAL A 78 -15.99 25.18 -0.43
C VAL A 78 -17.25 25.74 -1.09
N VAL A 79 -18.08 24.87 -1.66
CA VAL A 79 -19.31 25.24 -2.37
C VAL A 79 -20.47 24.37 -1.93
N ASP A 80 -21.67 24.93 -1.85
CA ASP A 80 -22.91 24.23 -1.48
C ASP A 80 -23.75 23.78 -2.69
N SER A 81 -23.46 24.35 -3.87
CA SER A 81 -24.20 24.15 -5.12
C SER A 81 -24.09 22.75 -5.73
N VAL A 82 -22.96 22.07 -5.52
CA VAL A 82 -22.69 20.71 -5.99
C VAL A 82 -22.06 19.96 -4.84
N LYS A 83 -22.67 18.83 -4.42
CA LYS A 83 -22.20 18.01 -3.32
C LYS A 83 -22.61 16.55 -3.49
N LYS A 84 -21.88 15.64 -2.86
CA LYS A 84 -22.18 14.21 -2.79
C LYS A 84 -23.03 13.89 -1.57
N ALA A 85 -22.71 14.50 -0.44
CA ALA A 85 -23.41 14.38 0.84
C ALA A 85 -23.21 15.68 1.65
N GLY A 86 -23.69 15.74 2.90
CA GLY A 86 -23.50 16.90 3.76
C GLY A 86 -24.12 18.21 3.26
N ALA A 87 -23.52 19.32 3.67
CA ALA A 87 -23.88 20.68 3.32
C ALA A 87 -23.12 21.21 2.09
N SER A 88 -21.89 20.76 1.85
CA SER A 88 -20.99 21.32 0.83
C SER A 88 -20.01 20.30 0.25
N SER A 89 -19.27 20.69 -0.79
CA SER A 89 -18.10 19.97 -1.27
C SER A 89 -16.96 20.94 -1.58
N LEU A 90 -15.77 20.41 -1.85
CA LEU A 90 -14.60 21.19 -2.25
C LEU A 90 -14.49 21.25 -3.77
N LEU A 91 -14.65 22.44 -4.35
CA LEU A 91 -14.29 22.69 -5.74
C LEU A 91 -12.79 22.98 -5.81
N MET A 92 -12.03 22.09 -6.45
CA MET A 92 -10.59 22.24 -6.66
C MET A 92 -10.28 22.52 -8.12
N THR A 93 -9.70 23.67 -8.42
CA THR A 93 -9.21 24.02 -9.77
C THR A 93 -7.71 24.30 -9.71
N TRP A 94 -6.93 23.68 -10.60
CA TRP A 94 -5.47 23.90 -10.69
C TRP A 94 -4.96 23.79 -12.13
N ASP A 95 -3.78 24.36 -12.37
CA ASP A 95 -3.10 24.33 -13.66
C ASP A 95 -1.58 24.35 -13.52
N LYS A 96 -0.94 23.16 -13.61
CA LYS A 96 0.53 23.02 -13.59
C LYS A 96 1.21 23.49 -14.87
N SER A 97 0.47 23.78 -15.95
CA SER A 97 1.08 24.26 -17.20
C SER A 97 1.58 25.71 -17.09
N LYS A 98 1.14 26.43 -16.07
CA LYS A 98 1.53 27.82 -15.83
C LYS A 98 2.95 27.91 -15.26
N LYS A 99 3.65 28.97 -15.64
CA LYS A 99 5.02 29.24 -15.18
C LYS A 99 5.04 29.39 -13.65
N GLY A 100 5.93 28.64 -12.99
CA GLY A 100 6.09 28.67 -11.53
C GLY A 100 5.17 27.70 -10.77
N CYS A 101 4.39 26.87 -11.47
CA CYS A 101 3.48 25.89 -10.89
C CYS A 101 4.08 24.46 -10.94
N ASP A 102 5.36 24.32 -10.60
CA ASP A 102 6.09 23.05 -10.71
C ASP A 102 5.54 21.97 -9.75
N TRP A 103 5.02 22.42 -8.61
CA TRP A 103 4.38 21.58 -7.60
C TRP A 103 3.14 22.27 -7.05
N ILE A 104 2.02 21.54 -6.99
CA ILE A 104 0.77 22.00 -6.41
C ILE A 104 0.29 20.90 -5.47
N GLY A 105 0.08 21.24 -4.20
CA GLY A 105 -0.47 20.30 -3.23
C GLY A 105 -1.12 20.98 -2.04
N VAL A 106 -1.95 20.19 -1.36
CA VAL A 106 -2.64 20.54 -0.11
C VAL A 106 -2.26 19.52 0.94
N GLY A 107 -1.78 19.97 2.09
CA GLY A 107 -1.64 19.10 3.25
C GLY A 107 -2.85 19.21 4.16
N TRP A 108 -3.29 18.05 4.64
CA TRP A 108 -4.39 17.86 5.57
C TRP A 108 -3.82 17.33 6.87
N ALA A 109 -3.76 18.17 7.89
CA ALA A 109 -3.43 17.77 9.24
C ALA A 109 -4.72 17.39 9.98
N TRP A 110 -5.35 16.29 9.52
CA TRP A 110 -6.72 15.93 9.89
C TRP A 110 -6.92 15.64 11.38
N ASN A 111 -5.84 15.42 12.12
CA ASN A 111 -5.83 15.30 13.57
C ASN A 111 -5.23 16.56 14.25
N ASN A 112 -5.57 17.75 13.76
CA ASN A 112 -5.14 19.04 14.30
C ASN A 112 -3.62 19.15 14.52
N TRP A 113 -2.85 18.75 13.50
CA TRP A 113 -1.37 18.74 13.52
C TRP A 113 -0.71 17.81 14.55
N GLN A 114 -1.51 17.05 15.31
CA GLN A 114 -1.00 16.00 16.17
C GLN A 114 -0.71 14.76 15.34
N VAL A 115 0.37 14.07 15.71
CA VAL A 115 0.71 12.79 15.10
C VAL A 115 -0.35 11.74 15.42
N VAL A 116 -0.58 10.85 14.47
CA VAL A 116 -1.52 9.74 14.56
C VAL A 116 -0.74 8.44 14.44
N ASP A 117 -1.06 7.49 15.33
CA ASP A 117 -0.58 6.12 15.20
C ASP A 117 -1.52 5.31 14.30
N MET A 118 -1.06 4.99 13.10
CA MET A 118 -1.78 4.21 12.10
C MET A 118 -1.40 2.72 12.13
N SER A 119 -0.51 2.27 13.04
CA SER A 119 0.07 0.93 13.03
C SER A 119 -0.99 -0.18 13.07
N SER A 120 -2.12 0.06 13.73
CA SER A 120 -3.22 -0.90 13.85
C SER A 120 -4.15 -0.96 12.63
N ILE A 121 -4.06 0.02 11.71
CA ILE A 121 -5.03 0.18 10.62
C ILE A 121 -4.43 -0.03 9.22
N ILE A 122 -3.11 0.04 9.04
CA ILE A 122 -2.46 -0.02 7.72
C ILE A 122 -2.81 -1.26 6.88
N ASP A 123 -3.17 -2.37 7.54
CA ASP A 123 -3.53 -3.62 6.87
C ASP A 123 -5.03 -3.78 6.60
N THR A 124 -5.88 -2.96 7.22
CA THR A 124 -7.35 -3.20 7.21
C THR A 124 -8.17 -1.99 6.78
N TRP A 125 -7.55 -0.84 6.54
CA TRP A 125 -8.24 0.41 6.19
C TRP A 125 -7.86 0.94 4.81
N ALA A 126 -8.66 1.87 4.30
CA ALA A 126 -8.43 2.59 3.06
C ALA A 126 -8.67 4.09 3.24
N VAL A 127 -8.03 4.86 2.37
CA VAL A 127 -8.45 6.23 2.08
C VAL A 127 -9.61 6.18 1.09
N ARG A 128 -10.72 6.87 1.40
CA ARG A 128 -11.92 6.97 0.57
C ARG A 128 -12.28 8.43 0.32
N PHE A 129 -12.70 8.73 -0.90
CA PHE A 129 -13.30 10.01 -1.24
C PHE A 129 -14.21 9.89 -2.47
N TRP A 130 -15.04 10.90 -2.70
CA TRP A 130 -15.84 11.04 -3.90
C TRP A 130 -15.31 12.18 -4.76
N ILE A 131 -15.28 11.96 -6.07
CA ILE A 131 -14.77 12.93 -7.03
C ILE A 131 -15.62 12.96 -8.30
N ARG A 132 -15.77 14.14 -8.90
CA ARG A 132 -16.33 14.33 -10.25
C ARG A 132 -15.68 15.53 -10.92
N THR A 133 -15.66 15.59 -12.24
CA THR A 133 -15.23 16.80 -12.94
C THR A 133 -16.26 17.92 -12.74
N LYS A 134 -15.78 19.17 -12.77
CA LYS A 134 -16.66 20.34 -12.88
C LYS A 134 -17.37 20.36 -14.23
N GLN A 135 -16.62 20.02 -15.29
CA GLN A 135 -17.12 19.94 -16.66
C GLN A 135 -16.28 18.94 -17.46
N GLY A 136 -16.92 18.22 -18.39
CA GLY A 136 -16.25 17.32 -19.34
C GLY A 136 -15.71 16.06 -18.67
N THR A 137 -14.70 15.45 -19.29
CA THR A 137 -14.12 14.17 -18.83
C THR A 137 -12.61 14.29 -18.63
N LEU A 138 -12.08 13.51 -17.70
CA LEU A 138 -10.65 13.30 -17.54
C LEU A 138 -10.36 11.79 -17.66
N PRO A 139 -9.29 11.39 -18.37
CA PRO A 139 -8.97 9.97 -18.56
C PRO A 139 -8.52 9.28 -17.27
N LYS A 140 -8.13 10.04 -16.24
CA LYS A 140 -7.80 9.54 -14.90
C LYS A 140 -8.00 10.63 -13.87
N VAL A 141 -8.06 10.25 -12.59
CA VAL A 141 -7.95 11.19 -11.47
C VAL A 141 -6.48 11.65 -11.36
N PRO A 142 -6.16 12.92 -11.61
CA PRO A 142 -4.78 13.42 -11.63
C PRO A 142 -4.33 13.85 -10.22
N LEU A 143 -4.50 12.96 -9.24
CA LEU A 143 -4.10 13.18 -7.86
C LEU A 143 -3.06 12.16 -7.43
N ILE A 144 -2.16 12.56 -6.54
CA ILE A 144 -1.24 11.69 -5.82
C ILE A 144 -1.50 11.92 -4.34
N LEU A 145 -1.72 10.85 -3.58
CA LEU A 145 -1.83 10.92 -2.13
C LEU A 145 -0.51 10.52 -1.51
N SER A 146 -0.07 11.20 -0.46
CA SER A 146 1.06 10.77 0.34
C SER A 146 0.83 11.01 1.83
N PHE A 147 1.45 10.20 2.67
CA PHE A 147 1.48 10.46 4.11
C PHE A 147 2.86 10.98 4.50
N ILE A 148 2.89 11.88 5.48
CA ILE A 148 4.13 12.41 6.05
C ILE A 148 4.30 11.87 7.46
N ASP A 149 5.43 11.21 7.66
CA ASP A 149 5.94 10.86 8.97
C ASP A 149 6.73 12.05 9.54
N ASP A 150 6.30 12.54 10.71
CA ASP A 150 6.95 13.66 11.36
C ASP A 150 8.26 13.29 12.07
N ALA A 151 8.43 12.03 12.49
CA ALA A 151 9.63 11.56 13.16
C ALA A 151 10.81 11.41 12.18
N ASN A 152 10.63 10.71 11.06
CA ASN A 152 11.71 10.48 10.09
C ASN A 152 11.69 11.44 8.90
N LYS A 153 10.72 12.35 8.82
CA LYS A 153 10.50 13.26 7.67
C LYS A 153 10.45 12.51 6.33
N THR A 154 9.92 11.28 6.37
CA THR A 154 9.82 10.40 5.21
C THR A 154 8.39 10.36 4.70
N THR A 155 8.22 10.10 3.41
CA THR A 155 6.92 10.02 2.77
C THR A 155 6.85 8.81 1.84
N GLU A 156 5.67 8.22 1.74
CA GLU A 156 5.32 7.30 0.66
C GLU A 156 4.03 7.78 0.01
N TYR A 157 3.97 7.62 -1.31
CA TYR A 157 2.90 8.15 -2.14
C TYR A 157 2.27 7.08 -3.03
N VAL A 158 1.00 7.29 -3.36
CA VAL A 158 0.23 6.49 -4.30
C VAL A 158 -0.46 7.44 -5.29
N SER A 159 -0.22 7.24 -6.58
CA SER A 159 -0.95 7.93 -7.64
C SER A 159 -2.35 7.32 -7.77
N VAL A 160 -3.38 8.17 -7.79
CA VAL A 160 -4.74 7.70 -8.02
C VAL A 160 -4.86 7.19 -9.46
N SER A 161 -5.36 5.97 -9.61
CA SER A 161 -5.48 5.28 -10.90
C SER A 161 -6.82 4.56 -11.00
N GLU A 162 -7.14 4.06 -12.19
CA GLU A 162 -8.39 3.32 -12.48
C GLU A 162 -8.56 2.03 -11.65
N LYS A 163 -7.51 1.56 -10.95
CA LYS A 163 -7.62 0.46 -9.99
C LYS A 163 -8.50 0.81 -8.78
N PHE A 164 -8.61 2.09 -8.45
CA PHE A 164 -9.25 2.55 -7.21
C PHE A 164 -10.69 3.04 -7.37
N TYR A 165 -11.23 3.02 -8.60
CA TYR A 165 -12.60 3.43 -8.87
C TYR A 165 -13.18 2.68 -10.07
N LYS A 166 -14.51 2.64 -10.19
CA LYS A 166 -15.17 1.87 -11.25
C LYS A 166 -15.21 2.61 -12.59
N GLY A 167 -14.88 1.88 -13.65
CA GLY A 167 -14.94 2.34 -15.04
C GLY A 167 -13.74 3.21 -15.45
N SER A 168 -13.73 3.63 -16.71
CA SER A 168 -12.66 4.47 -17.25
C SER A 168 -12.82 5.94 -16.86
N GLY A 169 -11.70 6.59 -16.55
CA GLY A 169 -11.63 8.02 -16.24
C GLY A 169 -12.62 8.54 -15.19
N ILE A 170 -12.85 9.85 -15.19
CA ILE A 170 -13.88 10.54 -14.41
C ILE A 170 -14.62 11.55 -15.28
N ASP A 171 -15.86 11.84 -14.93
CA ASP A 171 -16.73 12.77 -15.64
C ASP A 171 -17.58 13.57 -14.63
N GLU A 172 -18.65 14.18 -15.11
CA GLU A 172 -19.57 14.98 -14.31
C GLU A 172 -20.46 14.12 -13.38
N THR A 173 -20.20 12.82 -13.23
CA THR A 173 -20.86 11.96 -12.25
C THR A 173 -19.93 11.66 -11.07
N TRP A 174 -20.50 11.59 -9.87
CA TRP A 174 -19.76 11.25 -8.67
C TRP A 174 -19.22 9.83 -8.74
N LYS A 175 -17.90 9.69 -8.65
CA LYS A 175 -17.20 8.41 -8.56
C LYS A 175 -16.53 8.28 -7.19
N GLU A 176 -16.75 7.13 -6.57
CA GLU A 176 -16.10 6.74 -5.34
C GLU A 176 -14.70 6.21 -5.65
N VAL A 177 -13.70 6.74 -4.95
CA VAL A 177 -12.31 6.27 -4.98
C VAL A 177 -12.00 5.63 -3.64
N ILE A 178 -11.44 4.42 -3.65
CA ILE A 178 -11.01 3.71 -2.45
C ILE A 178 -9.58 3.20 -2.67
N ILE A 179 -8.64 3.65 -1.83
CA ILE A 179 -7.23 3.30 -1.90
C ILE A 179 -6.85 2.61 -0.58
N PRO A 180 -6.71 1.28 -0.58
CA PRO A 180 -6.26 0.54 0.61
C PRO A 180 -4.91 1.07 1.11
N LEU A 181 -4.74 1.19 2.42
CA LEU A 181 -3.49 1.70 3.01
C LEU A 181 -2.29 0.79 2.71
N SER A 182 -2.52 -0.48 2.41
CA SER A 182 -1.50 -1.44 1.95
C SER A 182 -0.81 -1.07 0.64
N TYR A 183 -1.43 -0.20 -0.19
CA TYR A 183 -0.79 0.30 -1.41
C TYR A 183 0.34 1.29 -1.10
N PHE A 184 0.32 1.89 0.10
CA PHE A 184 1.40 2.72 0.59
C PHE A 184 2.43 1.81 1.25
N ARG A 185 3.61 1.69 0.64
CA ARG A 185 4.71 0.85 1.11
C ARG A 185 5.46 1.46 2.30
N PHE A 186 4.74 1.75 3.38
CA PHE A 186 5.28 2.48 4.52
C PHE A 186 6.54 1.84 5.12
N ILE A 187 6.49 0.53 5.42
CA ILE A 187 7.56 -0.21 6.09
C ILE A 187 8.86 -0.24 5.27
N PRO A 188 8.90 -0.74 4.02
CA PRO A 188 10.14 -0.78 3.24
C PRO A 188 10.66 0.63 2.90
N LYS A 189 9.83 1.66 3.02
CA LYS A 189 10.22 3.06 2.81
C LYS A 189 10.67 3.75 4.08
N GLY A 190 10.60 3.10 5.23
CA GLY A 190 11.02 3.68 6.51
C GLY A 190 10.07 4.76 7.05
N VAL A 191 8.82 4.80 6.56
CA VAL A 191 7.79 5.69 7.12
C VAL A 191 7.39 5.16 8.49
N ASN A 192 7.58 5.95 9.54
CA ASN A 192 7.07 5.63 10.86
C ASN A 192 5.56 5.90 10.92
N VAL A 193 4.77 4.86 10.67
CA VAL A 193 3.30 4.91 10.70
C VAL A 193 2.73 5.23 12.08
N ALA A 194 3.53 5.15 13.15
CA ALA A 194 3.12 5.56 14.48
C ALA A 194 3.19 7.09 14.70
N SER A 195 3.72 7.84 13.73
CA SER A 195 4.01 9.27 13.86
C SER A 195 3.54 10.08 12.63
N VAL A 196 2.42 9.69 12.03
CA VAL A 196 1.91 10.35 10.81
C VAL A 196 1.24 11.66 11.18
N SER A 197 1.69 12.78 10.62
CA SER A 197 1.16 14.11 10.96
C SER A 197 0.18 14.68 9.95
N GLN A 198 0.27 14.26 8.69
CA GLN A 198 -0.55 14.82 7.62
C GLN A 198 -0.62 13.91 6.39
N LEU A 199 -1.69 14.10 5.63
CA LEU A 199 -1.90 13.53 4.32
C LEU A 199 -1.77 14.66 3.31
N ILE A 200 -0.97 14.48 2.27
CA ILE A 200 -0.82 15.44 1.19
C ILE A 200 -1.55 14.93 -0.05
N VAL A 201 -2.37 15.80 -0.64
CA VAL A 201 -2.91 15.64 -1.98
C VAL A 201 -2.07 16.49 -2.92
N THR A 202 -1.29 15.85 -3.78
CA THR A 202 -0.54 16.51 -4.86
C THR A 202 -1.36 16.42 -6.14
N PHE A 203 -1.43 17.54 -6.87
CA PHE A 203 -2.21 17.66 -8.10
C PHE A 203 -1.28 17.52 -9.30
N GLU A 204 -1.72 16.82 -10.35
CA GLU A 204 -0.98 16.66 -11.60
C GLU A 204 -1.72 17.30 -12.77
N GLY A 205 -0.97 17.75 -13.78
CA GLY A 205 -1.53 18.40 -14.97
C GLY A 205 -2.43 19.60 -14.67
N THR A 206 -3.58 19.66 -15.33
CA THR A 206 -4.58 20.73 -15.20
C THR A 206 -5.94 20.08 -14.96
N GLY A 207 -6.75 20.65 -14.08
CA GLY A 207 -8.07 20.09 -13.78
C GLY A 207 -8.97 21.00 -12.96
N SER A 208 -10.26 20.68 -12.98
CA SER A 208 -11.28 21.30 -12.15
C SER A 208 -12.28 20.21 -11.74
N VAL A 209 -12.31 19.89 -10.44
CA VAL A 209 -13.08 18.76 -9.89
C VAL A 209 -13.81 19.17 -8.62
N TYR A 210 -14.97 18.57 -8.38
CA TYR A 210 -15.57 18.54 -7.05
C TYR A 210 -15.07 17.32 -6.30
N PHE A 211 -14.77 17.50 -5.02
CA PHE A 211 -14.21 16.50 -4.14
C PHE A 211 -14.95 16.55 -2.80
N ASP A 212 -15.33 15.38 -2.28
CA ASP A 212 -16.23 15.29 -1.14
C ASP A 212 -16.00 14.00 -0.34
N GLU A 213 -16.45 13.97 0.91
CA GLU A 213 -16.46 12.78 1.79
C GLU A 213 -15.08 12.10 1.89
N PHE A 214 -14.04 12.86 2.22
CA PHE A 214 -12.67 12.39 2.32
C PHE A 214 -12.37 11.82 3.69
N GLN A 215 -12.15 10.51 3.75
CA GLN A 215 -12.15 9.76 5.01
C GLN A 215 -11.16 8.58 4.96
N LEU A 216 -10.76 8.12 6.14
CA LEU A 216 -10.22 6.80 6.37
C LEU A 216 -11.36 5.86 6.76
N ILE A 217 -11.50 4.73 6.06
CA ILE A 217 -12.55 3.74 6.30
C ILE A 217 -11.96 2.37 6.58
N ASN A 218 -12.60 1.62 7.48
CA ASN A 218 -12.26 0.23 7.73
C ASN A 218 -12.84 -0.68 6.63
N MET A 219 -12.00 -1.51 6.02
CA MET A 219 -12.36 -2.48 4.98
C MET A 219 -12.66 -3.89 5.53
N SER A 220 -12.17 -4.23 6.73
CA SER A 220 -12.37 -5.53 7.38
C SER A 220 -13.80 -5.73 7.90
N SER A 221 -14.55 -4.64 8.10
CA SER A 221 -15.93 -4.68 8.56
C SER A 221 -16.91 -4.81 7.39
N LYS A 222 -17.17 -6.06 6.95
CA LYS A 222 -18.52 -6.40 6.49
C LYS A 222 -19.43 -6.49 7.73
N THR A 223 -19.82 -5.35 8.28
CA THR A 223 -20.95 -5.29 9.20
C THR A 223 -22.21 -5.50 8.38
N ASP A 224 -23.00 -6.51 8.72
CA ASP A 224 -24.40 -6.52 8.29
C ASP A 224 -25.16 -5.39 8.99
N ALA A 225 -26.42 -5.15 8.61
CA ALA A 225 -27.27 -4.12 9.21
C ALA A 225 -27.49 -4.29 10.74
N SER A 226 -26.98 -5.37 11.35
CA SER A 226 -27.03 -5.63 12.80
C SER A 226 -25.73 -5.30 13.55
N GLY A 227 -24.68 -4.86 12.85
CA GLY A 227 -23.38 -4.53 13.47
C GLY A 227 -22.52 -5.74 13.83
N SER A 228 -22.90 -6.94 13.37
CA SER A 228 -22.13 -8.17 13.59
C SER A 228 -20.94 -8.25 12.62
N LYS A 229 -19.71 -8.44 13.13
CA LYS A 229 -18.55 -8.79 12.28
C LYS A 229 -18.80 -10.16 11.64
N LYS A 230 -19.02 -10.19 10.32
CA LYS A 230 -18.99 -11.46 9.60
C LYS A 230 -17.53 -11.79 9.29
N GLU A 231 -16.92 -12.66 10.10
CA GLU A 231 -15.68 -13.34 9.70
C GLU A 231 -15.98 -14.11 8.40
N SER A 232 -15.54 -13.57 7.25
CA SER A 232 -15.54 -14.37 6.03
C SER A 232 -14.38 -15.33 6.13
N ALA A 233 -14.69 -16.61 6.32
CA ALA A 233 -13.68 -17.67 6.27
C ALA A 233 -12.84 -17.50 4.99
N PHE A 234 -11.51 -17.56 5.13
CA PHE A 234 -10.61 -17.50 3.99
C PHE A 234 -10.84 -18.70 3.08
N THR A 235 -11.39 -18.47 1.89
CA THR A 235 -11.82 -19.54 0.98
C THR A 235 -10.78 -19.92 -0.06
N ALA A 236 -9.84 -19.03 -0.38
CA ALA A 236 -8.78 -19.23 -1.38
C ALA A 236 -7.63 -20.09 -0.83
N THR A 237 -7.98 -21.24 -0.25
CA THR A 237 -7.04 -22.15 0.43
C THR A 237 -6.39 -23.14 -0.51
N GLU A 238 -7.01 -23.51 -1.63
CA GLU A 238 -6.45 -24.48 -2.57
C GLU A 238 -5.56 -23.78 -3.60
N VAL A 239 -4.31 -24.24 -3.74
CA VAL A 239 -3.33 -23.71 -4.72
C VAL A 239 -3.16 -24.65 -5.89
N PHE A 240 -2.99 -25.93 -5.60
CA PHE A 240 -2.89 -26.99 -6.59
C PHE A 240 -3.49 -28.28 -6.05
N ASN A 241 -4.46 -28.82 -6.79
CA ASN A 241 -5.09 -30.12 -6.56
C ASN A 241 -5.39 -30.75 -7.92
N GLU A 242 -4.57 -31.72 -8.32
CA GLU A 242 -4.75 -32.62 -9.48
C GLU A 242 -4.75 -32.03 -10.89
N THR A 243 -5.00 -30.73 -11.08
CA THR A 243 -5.07 -30.09 -12.40
C THR A 243 -4.13 -28.90 -12.51
N ALA A 244 -3.46 -28.77 -13.65
CA ALA A 244 -2.58 -27.64 -13.95
C ALA A 244 -3.37 -26.45 -14.51
N GLN A 245 -4.54 -26.15 -13.92
CA GLN A 245 -5.30 -24.96 -14.28
C GLN A 245 -4.68 -23.76 -13.56
N ASN A 246 -4.49 -22.65 -14.28
CA ASN A 246 -3.91 -21.41 -13.76
C ASN A 246 -2.46 -21.54 -13.27
N ILE A 247 -1.67 -22.37 -13.94
CA ILE A 247 -0.23 -22.49 -13.71
C ILE A 247 0.50 -22.07 -14.98
N TRP A 248 1.59 -21.32 -14.84
CA TRP A 248 2.51 -21.02 -15.94
C TRP A 248 3.89 -21.65 -15.68
N GLY A 249 4.65 -21.90 -16.74
CA GLY A 249 6.01 -22.44 -16.64
C GLY A 249 6.10 -23.97 -16.54
N ILE A 250 4.96 -24.68 -16.56
CA ILE A 250 4.88 -26.14 -16.67
C ILE A 250 5.13 -26.55 -18.13
N GLU A 251 6.39 -26.82 -18.45
CA GLU A 251 6.82 -27.21 -19.79
C GLU A 251 8.06 -28.11 -19.74
N LYS A 252 8.38 -28.68 -20.90
CA LYS A 252 9.58 -29.50 -21.09
C LYS A 252 10.48 -28.87 -22.14
N ASN A 253 11.74 -28.64 -21.77
CA ASN A 253 12.79 -28.16 -22.64
C ASN A 253 14.16 -28.70 -22.18
N THR A 254 15.26 -28.16 -22.68
CA THR A 254 16.61 -28.62 -22.33
C THR A 254 17.00 -28.35 -20.86
N CYS A 255 16.39 -27.34 -20.24
CA CYS A 255 16.64 -26.89 -18.88
C CYS A 255 15.76 -27.59 -17.84
N ARG A 256 14.53 -27.98 -18.21
CA ARG A 256 13.54 -28.54 -17.29
C ARG A 256 12.58 -29.54 -17.92
N ASP A 257 12.02 -30.39 -17.06
CA ASP A 257 10.87 -31.24 -17.34
C ASP A 257 9.88 -31.04 -16.20
N PHE A 258 8.93 -30.10 -16.40
CA PHE A 258 7.84 -29.83 -15.48
C PHE A 258 6.56 -30.39 -16.10
N SER A 259 5.93 -31.35 -15.43
CA SER A 259 4.76 -32.04 -15.96
C SER A 259 3.86 -32.57 -14.85
N LEU A 260 2.59 -32.80 -15.18
CA LEU A 260 1.69 -33.59 -14.35
C LEU A 260 1.94 -35.08 -14.59
N VAL A 261 2.03 -35.83 -13.51
CA VAL A 261 2.25 -37.28 -13.53
C VAL A 261 1.18 -37.99 -12.68
N THR A 262 0.82 -39.22 -13.05
CA THR A 262 -0.27 -39.97 -12.41
C THR A 262 0.19 -41.22 -11.68
N ASP A 263 1.43 -41.65 -11.91
CA ASP A 263 2.08 -42.83 -11.35
C ASP A 263 2.72 -42.58 -9.98
N VAL A 264 3.26 -41.38 -9.76
CA VAL A 264 3.79 -40.94 -8.47
C VAL A 264 2.93 -39.81 -7.92
N LYS A 265 2.18 -40.05 -6.85
CA LYS A 265 1.31 -39.08 -6.20
C LYS A 265 1.16 -39.33 -4.70
N LYS A 266 0.81 -38.30 -3.94
CA LYS A 266 0.55 -38.37 -2.49
C LYS A 266 -0.92 -38.65 -2.22
N SER A 267 -1.78 -38.01 -2.99
CA SER A 267 -3.23 -38.03 -2.90
C SER A 267 -3.82 -38.07 -4.31
N GLY A 268 -5.12 -38.30 -4.42
CA GLY A 268 -5.84 -37.92 -5.63
C GLY A 268 -5.42 -38.64 -6.91
N ASN A 269 -5.48 -37.90 -8.02
CA ASN A 269 -5.24 -38.44 -9.37
C ASN A 269 -3.84 -38.19 -9.93
N SER A 270 -3.20 -37.07 -9.58
CA SER A 270 -1.91 -36.64 -10.15
C SER A 270 -1.05 -35.86 -9.15
N SER A 271 0.24 -35.70 -9.45
CA SER A 271 1.14 -34.75 -8.78
C SER A 271 2.00 -33.98 -9.79
N LEU A 272 2.69 -32.94 -9.34
CA LEU A 272 3.66 -32.21 -10.15
C LEU A 272 5.02 -32.86 -10.10
N PHE A 273 5.52 -33.32 -11.25
CA PHE A 273 6.93 -33.64 -11.42
C PHE A 273 7.70 -32.39 -11.83
N LEU A 274 8.71 -32.03 -11.05
CA LEU A 274 9.55 -30.86 -11.27
C LEU A 274 11.02 -31.31 -11.34
N SER A 275 11.58 -31.38 -12.55
CA SER A 275 13.00 -31.66 -12.78
C SER A 275 13.67 -30.49 -13.49
N TRP A 276 14.81 -30.03 -12.99
CA TRP A 276 15.51 -28.85 -13.53
C TRP A 276 17.03 -28.98 -13.46
N ASN A 277 17.71 -28.20 -14.29
CA ASN A 277 19.15 -28.02 -14.23
C ASN A 277 19.53 -26.60 -14.69
N THR A 278 19.81 -25.70 -13.75
CA THR A 278 20.24 -24.32 -14.03
C THR A 278 21.73 -24.20 -14.37
N ALA A 279 22.51 -25.25 -14.16
CA ALA A 279 23.93 -25.27 -14.51
C ALA A 279 24.18 -25.42 -16.02
N LYS A 280 23.15 -25.82 -16.79
CA LYS A 280 23.23 -25.87 -18.25
C LYS A 280 23.29 -24.46 -18.85
N SER A 281 24.13 -24.30 -19.87
CA SER A 281 24.22 -23.05 -20.63
C SER A 281 22.85 -22.64 -21.17
N GLY A 282 22.47 -21.39 -20.94
CA GLY A 282 21.16 -20.84 -21.31
C GLY A 282 20.03 -21.06 -20.30
N CYS A 283 20.28 -21.73 -19.17
CA CYS A 283 19.25 -22.07 -18.17
C CYS A 283 19.32 -21.18 -16.91
N ALA A 284 19.51 -19.87 -17.08
CA ALA A 284 19.84 -18.97 -15.97
C ALA A 284 18.68 -18.72 -14.98
N ILE A 285 17.44 -18.72 -15.45
CA ILE A 285 16.25 -18.49 -14.60
C ILE A 285 15.21 -19.56 -14.92
N ILE A 286 14.87 -20.37 -13.93
CA ILE A 286 13.79 -21.35 -14.03
C ILE A 286 12.78 -21.05 -12.93
N SER A 287 11.52 -20.89 -13.32
CA SER A 287 10.42 -20.68 -12.40
C SER A 287 9.11 -21.26 -12.95
N THR A 288 8.17 -21.49 -12.04
CA THR A 288 6.77 -21.77 -12.34
C THR A 288 5.93 -20.99 -11.33
N GLY A 289 4.73 -20.58 -11.72
CA GLY A 289 3.84 -19.86 -10.81
C GLY A 289 2.41 -20.34 -10.89
N PHE A 290 1.73 -20.20 -9.77
CA PHE A 290 0.36 -20.63 -9.52
C PHE A 290 -0.47 -19.38 -9.29
N ALA A 291 -1.30 -19.03 -10.27
CA ALA A 291 -2.32 -17.99 -10.12
C ALA A 291 -3.55 -18.60 -9.44
N TRP A 292 -3.33 -19.01 -8.19
CA TRP A 292 -4.33 -19.73 -7.43
C TRP A 292 -5.47 -18.80 -7.04
N ASN A 293 -6.71 -19.30 -7.09
CA ASN A 293 -7.93 -18.48 -7.17
C ASN A 293 -8.26 -17.94 -8.57
N ASN A 294 -7.90 -18.67 -9.64
CA ASN A 294 -8.31 -18.38 -11.03
C ASN A 294 -7.92 -16.97 -11.51
N TRP A 295 -6.68 -16.56 -11.25
CA TRP A 295 -6.17 -15.21 -11.53
C TRP A 295 -6.93 -14.07 -10.83
N GLN A 296 -7.85 -14.39 -9.91
CA GLN A 296 -8.48 -13.39 -9.07
C GLN A 296 -7.59 -13.14 -7.87
N VAL A 297 -7.30 -11.87 -7.62
CA VAL A 297 -6.50 -11.46 -6.49
C VAL A 297 -7.10 -11.92 -5.16
N VAL A 298 -6.24 -12.25 -4.21
CA VAL A 298 -6.58 -12.80 -2.91
C VAL A 298 -6.22 -11.79 -1.83
N ASN A 299 -7.21 -11.46 -0.99
CA ASN A 299 -6.96 -10.66 0.22
C ASN A 299 -6.43 -11.57 1.33
N MET A 300 -5.19 -11.32 1.77
CA MET A 300 -4.48 -12.04 2.80
C MET A 300 -4.31 -11.27 4.11
N THR A 301 -4.88 -10.06 4.24
CA THR A 301 -4.64 -9.17 5.39
C THR A 301 -5.02 -9.80 6.74
N GLU A 302 -6.12 -10.55 6.78
CA GLU A 302 -6.61 -11.21 8.01
C GLU A 302 -5.98 -12.59 8.27
N VAL A 303 -5.26 -13.16 7.30
CA VAL A 303 -4.71 -14.52 7.40
C VAL A 303 -3.19 -14.58 7.44
N ILE A 304 -2.49 -13.49 7.14
CA ILE A 304 -1.03 -13.46 7.04
C ILE A 304 -0.33 -13.95 8.32
N ASP A 305 -0.94 -13.74 9.48
CA ASP A 305 -0.39 -14.11 10.79
C ASP A 305 -0.99 -15.42 11.36
N SER A 306 -1.99 -16.01 10.70
CA SER A 306 -2.77 -17.14 11.23
C SER A 306 -2.89 -18.34 10.29
N TYR A 307 -2.23 -18.30 9.12
CA TYR A 307 -2.21 -19.38 8.14
C TYR A 307 -0.77 -19.76 7.76
N ALA A 308 -0.62 -20.94 7.16
CA ALA A 308 0.63 -21.44 6.60
C ALA A 308 0.40 -22.03 5.21
N LEU A 309 1.41 -21.91 4.34
CA LEU A 309 1.50 -22.70 3.12
C LEU A 309 1.86 -24.14 3.49
N ARG A 310 1.10 -25.10 2.99
CA ARG A 310 1.29 -26.53 3.21
C ARG A 310 1.31 -27.26 1.88
N PHE A 311 2.26 -28.17 1.72
CA PHE A 311 2.35 -29.07 0.57
C PHE A 311 3.14 -30.33 0.91
N TRP A 312 3.05 -31.35 0.07
CA TRP A 312 3.88 -32.55 0.17
C TRP A 312 4.97 -32.52 -0.89
N ILE A 313 6.15 -33.02 -0.52
CA ILE A 313 7.29 -33.12 -1.41
C ILE A 313 8.05 -34.43 -1.18
N ARG A 314 8.62 -34.98 -2.25
CA ARG A 314 9.60 -36.07 -2.21
C ARG A 314 10.61 -35.92 -3.34
N THR A 315 11.82 -36.45 -3.16
CA THR A 315 12.78 -36.54 -4.27
C THR A 315 12.36 -37.63 -5.25
N LYS A 316 12.79 -37.49 -6.51
CA LYS A 316 12.73 -38.57 -7.48
C LYS A 316 13.62 -39.73 -7.05
N GLU A 317 14.82 -39.41 -6.60
CA GLU A 317 15.84 -40.34 -6.14
C GLU A 317 16.74 -39.69 -5.08
N GLY A 318 17.42 -40.51 -4.28
CA GLY A 318 18.36 -40.05 -3.26
C GLY A 318 17.69 -39.29 -2.11
N SER A 319 18.50 -38.55 -1.38
CA SER A 319 18.10 -37.78 -0.20
C SER A 319 18.86 -36.45 -0.16
N LEU A 320 18.16 -35.36 0.11
CA LEU A 320 18.71 -34.01 0.11
C LEU A 320 18.33 -33.26 1.40
N PRO A 321 19.28 -32.70 2.16
CA PRO A 321 18.99 -31.88 3.34
C PRO A 321 18.28 -30.56 2.97
N THR A 322 18.55 -30.04 1.78
CA THR A 322 17.93 -28.84 1.22
C THR A 322 17.57 -29.11 -0.23
N ILE A 323 16.32 -28.83 -0.61
CA ILE A 323 15.92 -28.81 -2.02
C ILE A 323 16.22 -27.42 -2.56
N PRO A 324 16.94 -27.26 -3.70
CA PRO A 324 17.24 -25.96 -4.27
C PRO A 324 16.02 -25.40 -5.02
N LEU A 325 14.96 -25.21 -4.25
CA LEU A 325 13.63 -24.72 -4.58
C LEU A 325 13.29 -23.64 -3.56
N TYR A 326 12.85 -22.49 -4.05
CA TYR A 326 12.42 -21.37 -3.24
C TYR A 326 11.00 -20.98 -3.58
N ILE A 327 10.23 -20.58 -2.58
CA ILE A 327 8.84 -20.18 -2.75
C ILE A 327 8.69 -18.72 -2.34
N SER A 328 7.98 -17.92 -3.13
CA SER A 328 7.56 -16.55 -2.78
C SER A 328 6.11 -16.33 -3.16
N LEU A 329 5.46 -15.36 -2.50
CA LEU A 329 4.19 -14.80 -2.93
C LEU A 329 4.45 -13.56 -3.78
N GLN A 330 3.55 -13.21 -4.67
CA GLN A 330 3.62 -11.97 -5.45
C GLN A 330 2.25 -11.30 -5.47
N ASP A 331 2.23 -9.96 -5.38
CA ASP A 331 1.02 -9.15 -5.54
C ASP A 331 0.75 -8.75 -7.01
N ASP A 332 -0.40 -8.16 -7.29
CA ASP A 332 -0.75 -7.67 -8.64
C ASP A 332 0.16 -6.52 -9.12
N GLY A 333 0.89 -5.88 -8.20
CA GLY A 333 1.94 -4.89 -8.49
C GLY A 333 3.28 -5.50 -8.90
N SER A 334 3.39 -6.82 -8.99
CA SER A 334 4.62 -7.58 -9.25
C SER A 334 5.69 -7.46 -8.16
N ILE A 335 5.31 -7.08 -6.93
CA ILE A 335 6.20 -7.10 -5.77
C ILE A 335 6.19 -8.52 -5.20
N SER A 336 7.38 -9.11 -5.03
CA SER A 336 7.55 -10.47 -4.51
C SER A 336 7.98 -10.46 -3.06
N SER A 337 7.43 -11.39 -2.27
CA SER A 337 7.77 -11.58 -0.87
C SER A 337 9.19 -12.12 -0.73
N LYS A 338 9.66 -12.26 0.51
CA LYS A 338 10.89 -12.98 0.79
C LYS A 338 10.76 -14.40 0.24
N SER A 339 11.78 -14.83 -0.51
CA SER A 339 11.85 -16.20 -1.01
C SER A 339 12.26 -17.15 0.13
N ILE A 340 11.50 -18.24 0.29
CA ILE A 340 11.70 -19.23 1.34
C ILE A 340 12.22 -20.52 0.73
N GLY A 341 13.44 -20.91 1.09
CA GLY A 341 14.02 -22.20 0.71
C GLY A 341 13.46 -23.35 1.56
N ILE A 342 13.38 -24.55 0.96
CA ILE A 342 12.84 -25.73 1.65
C ILE A 342 13.93 -26.40 2.49
N THR A 343 13.93 -26.09 3.79
CA THR A 343 14.86 -26.62 4.81
C THR A 343 14.12 -27.36 5.92
N ASN A 344 14.85 -28.07 6.78
CA ASN A 344 14.32 -28.80 7.93
C ASN A 344 13.62 -27.91 8.99
N ALA A 345 13.65 -26.57 8.84
CA ALA A 345 12.81 -25.67 9.62
C ALA A 345 11.31 -25.86 9.30
N TYR A 346 10.99 -26.41 8.11
CA TYR A 346 9.62 -26.48 7.59
C TYR A 346 9.11 -27.91 7.41
N TYR A 347 9.91 -28.94 7.67
CA TYR A 347 9.52 -30.34 7.59
C TYR A 347 10.19 -31.16 8.70
N LYS A 348 9.65 -32.35 9.01
CA LYS A 348 10.22 -33.25 10.03
C LYS A 348 11.33 -34.13 9.45
N GLY A 349 12.48 -34.16 10.13
CA GLY A 349 13.64 -35.00 9.79
C GLY A 349 14.84 -34.19 9.28
N GLU A 350 15.91 -34.89 8.88
CA GLU A 350 17.18 -34.26 8.48
C GLU A 350 17.27 -33.94 6.98
N SER A 351 16.44 -34.59 6.17
CA SER A 351 16.46 -34.46 4.71
C SER A 351 15.09 -34.75 4.10
N ILE A 352 14.89 -34.42 2.83
CA ILE A 352 13.79 -34.91 2.00
C ILE A 352 14.34 -36.05 1.14
N ASP A 353 13.61 -37.16 1.08
CA ASP A 353 14.01 -38.39 0.40
C ASP A 353 12.86 -38.89 -0.50
N THR A 354 12.92 -40.16 -0.90
CA THR A 354 11.91 -40.76 -1.77
C THR A 354 10.57 -41.03 -1.06
N ASN A 355 10.45 -40.75 0.24
CA ASN A 355 9.16 -40.75 0.94
C ASN A 355 8.56 -39.35 0.95
N TRP A 356 7.23 -39.27 0.84
CA TRP A 356 6.50 -38.01 0.95
C TRP A 356 6.70 -37.37 2.33
N LYS A 357 7.13 -36.11 2.33
CA LYS A 357 7.25 -35.27 3.53
C LYS A 357 6.34 -34.06 3.41
N GLU A 358 5.63 -33.77 4.49
CA GLU A 358 4.81 -32.57 4.61
C GLU A 358 5.72 -31.38 4.95
N VAL A 359 5.56 -30.31 4.19
CA VAL A 359 6.21 -29.02 4.40
C VAL A 359 5.14 -28.03 4.84
N ILE A 360 5.42 -27.28 5.92
CA ILE A 360 4.54 -26.23 6.45
C ILE A 360 5.37 -24.96 6.65
N ILE A 361 5.05 -23.90 5.90
CA ILE A 361 5.70 -22.59 5.97
C ILE A 361 4.70 -21.56 6.47
N PRO A 362 4.83 -21.04 7.70
CA PRO A 362 3.97 -19.96 8.19
C PRO A 362 3.98 -18.76 7.24
N LEU A 363 2.81 -18.18 6.96
CA LEU A 363 2.70 -17.05 6.04
C LEU A 363 3.52 -15.84 6.49
N SER A 364 3.64 -15.63 7.80
CA SER A 364 4.47 -14.59 8.40
C SER A 364 5.96 -14.71 8.03
N HIS A 365 6.45 -15.90 7.68
CA HIS A 365 7.86 -16.08 7.30
C HIS A 365 8.20 -15.50 5.92
N PHE A 366 7.21 -15.29 5.05
CA PHE A 366 7.37 -14.63 3.76
C PHE A 366 7.63 -13.13 3.88
N ARG A 367 7.49 -12.54 5.08
CA ARG A 367 7.79 -11.13 5.37
C ARG A 367 7.13 -10.16 4.40
N CYS A 368 5.90 -10.46 3.99
CA CYS A 368 5.19 -9.72 2.94
C CYS A 368 5.12 -8.22 3.23
N LYS A 369 4.88 -7.84 4.49
CA LYS A 369 4.78 -6.43 4.90
C LYS A 369 6.12 -5.71 4.77
N GLU A 370 7.22 -6.36 5.17
CA GLU A 370 8.56 -5.76 5.09
C GLU A 370 9.09 -5.67 3.67
N GLU A 371 8.68 -6.57 2.78
CA GLU A 371 8.97 -6.47 1.34
C GLU A 371 8.02 -5.49 0.61
N GLY A 372 6.99 -4.99 1.29
CA GLY A 372 6.05 -4.02 0.74
C GLY A 372 4.96 -4.59 -0.16
N LEU A 373 4.59 -5.86 0.04
CA LEU A 373 3.52 -6.49 -0.74
C LEU A 373 2.17 -5.93 -0.34
N ASN A 374 1.34 -5.70 -1.35
CA ASN A 374 -0.06 -5.39 -1.15
C ASN A 374 -0.85 -6.67 -0.79
N LEU A 375 -1.11 -6.85 0.50
CA LEU A 375 -1.85 -8.00 1.01
C LEU A 375 -3.31 -8.10 0.54
N PHE A 376 -3.92 -7.02 0.02
CA PHE A 376 -5.28 -7.11 -0.52
C PHE A 376 -5.32 -7.78 -1.89
N GLU A 377 -4.18 -7.82 -2.59
CA GLU A 377 -4.13 -8.19 -3.99
C GLU A 377 -3.03 -9.20 -4.31
N ILE A 378 -2.90 -10.23 -3.47
CA ILE A 378 -1.96 -11.31 -3.75
C ILE A 378 -2.43 -12.08 -4.99
N SER A 379 -1.57 -12.18 -5.99
CA SER A 379 -1.93 -12.67 -7.32
C SER A 379 -1.44 -14.09 -7.58
N GLN A 380 -0.27 -14.47 -7.05
CA GLN A 380 0.33 -15.77 -7.34
C GLN A 380 1.40 -16.25 -6.37
N LEU A 381 1.65 -17.57 -6.40
CA LEU A 381 2.72 -18.26 -5.69
C LEU A 381 3.76 -18.60 -6.74
N ILE A 382 5.02 -18.27 -6.49
CA ILE A 382 6.10 -18.49 -7.43
C ILE A 382 7.07 -19.48 -6.81
N MET A 383 7.40 -20.50 -7.58
CA MET A 383 8.51 -21.42 -7.30
C MET A 383 9.68 -21.05 -8.20
N THR A 384 10.84 -20.80 -7.59
CA THR A 384 12.10 -20.52 -8.28
C THR A 384 13.09 -21.64 -7.98
N PHE A 385 13.81 -22.08 -9.00
CA PHE A 385 14.65 -23.26 -8.93
C PHE A 385 16.12 -22.90 -9.17
N GLU A 386 17.01 -23.50 -8.37
CA GLU A 386 18.46 -23.34 -8.49
C GLU A 386 19.16 -24.70 -8.57
N GLY A 387 20.40 -24.72 -9.04
CA GLY A 387 21.18 -25.95 -9.14
C GLY A 387 20.53 -27.02 -10.03
N THR A 388 20.55 -28.26 -9.56
CA THR A 388 19.98 -29.41 -10.28
C THR A 388 19.27 -30.31 -9.30
N SER A 389 18.00 -30.61 -9.57
CA SER A 389 17.22 -31.56 -8.78
C SER A 389 16.01 -32.06 -9.54
N ALA A 390 15.38 -33.10 -9.00
CA ALA A 390 14.10 -33.62 -9.47
C ALA A 390 13.24 -34.04 -8.26
N VAL A 391 12.06 -33.46 -8.15
CA VAL A 391 11.12 -33.71 -7.05
C VAL A 391 9.70 -33.93 -7.57
N TYR A 392 8.87 -34.53 -6.73
CA TYR A 392 7.42 -34.53 -6.87
C TYR A 392 6.82 -33.63 -5.80
N VAL A 393 5.85 -32.80 -6.19
CA VAL A 393 5.11 -31.88 -5.29
C VAL A 393 3.62 -32.13 -5.42
N ASP A 394 2.90 -32.14 -4.30
CA ASP A 394 1.47 -32.46 -4.26
C ASP A 394 0.72 -31.71 -3.15
N ASP A 395 -0.61 -31.64 -3.25
CA ASP A 395 -1.56 -30.99 -2.33
C ASP A 395 -1.12 -29.59 -1.81
N ILE A 396 -0.84 -28.65 -2.72
CA ILE A 396 -0.44 -27.29 -2.32
C ILE A 396 -1.67 -26.51 -1.86
N SER A 397 -1.64 -26.03 -0.61
CA SER A 397 -2.78 -25.35 0.01
C SER A 397 -2.33 -24.40 1.14
N PHE A 398 -3.21 -23.49 1.54
CA PHE A 398 -3.10 -22.72 2.77
C PHE A 398 -3.98 -23.33 3.85
N ILE A 399 -3.42 -23.51 5.04
CA ILE A 399 -4.10 -24.08 6.20
C ILE A 399 -4.05 -23.12 7.39
N PRO A 400 -5.05 -23.11 8.28
CA PRO A 400 -4.93 -22.43 9.56
C PRO A 400 -3.68 -22.92 10.32
N TYR A 401 -2.94 -21.98 10.90
CA TYR A 401 -1.70 -22.22 11.60
C TYR A 401 -1.68 -21.40 12.88
N GLN A 402 -1.57 -22.09 14.02
CA GLN A 402 -1.23 -21.43 15.27
C GLN A 402 0.24 -21.65 15.53
N SER A 403 0.99 -20.56 15.67
CA SER A 403 2.34 -20.66 16.19
C SER A 403 2.25 -21.31 17.58
N LYS A 404 3.06 -22.35 17.82
CA LYS A 404 3.28 -22.81 19.19
C LYS A 404 4.00 -21.65 19.88
N LYS A 405 3.27 -20.94 20.75
CA LYS A 405 3.85 -19.93 21.64
C LYS A 405 4.96 -20.54 22.49
#